data_AF-A0A6A3ADD7-F1
#
_entry.id   AF-A0A6A3ADD7-F1
#
_cell.length_a   1.000
_cell.length_b   1.000
_cell.length_c   1.000
_cell.angle_alpha   90.00
_cell.angle_beta   90.00
_cell.angle_gamma   90.00
#
_symmetry.space_group_name_H-M   'P 1'
#
loop_
_entity.id
_entity.type
_entity.pdbx_description
1 polymer ?
#
loop_
_entity_poly.entity_id
_entity_poly.type
_entity_poly.pdbx_seq_one_letter_code
_entity_poly.pdbx_strand_id
1 'polypeptide(L)'
;MENAKEFLELNKEEAESVSGLTIHPHRVGFEGSFYEDFAVRGIRVDRVEPGFVSCTFKVPPRLTLGQDYDHGYCFFIQTGDELEIISKVLGRRGGYAGALVLVRNKETGELIAEGRHSLFAKQGSKL
;
A
#
# COMPACT_ATOMS: atom_id res chain seq x y z
N MET A 1 17.97 -18.37 11.47
CA MET A 1 17.32 -17.24 10.76
C MET A 1 18.33 -16.11 10.58
N GLU A 2 19.48 -16.38 9.95
CA GLU A 2 20.54 -15.37 9.74
C GLU A 2 20.56 -14.83 8.30
N ASN A 3 19.97 -15.55 7.35
CA ASN A 3 20.10 -15.32 5.91
C ASN A 3 19.12 -14.26 5.32
N ALA A 4 18.27 -13.63 6.14
CA ALA A 4 17.34 -12.58 5.67
C ALA A 4 17.91 -11.16 5.83
N LYS A 5 18.97 -11.00 6.64
CA LYS A 5 19.62 -9.70 6.86
C LYS A 5 20.53 -9.31 5.70
N GLU A 6 21.27 -10.27 5.12
CA GLU A 6 22.16 -10.02 3.98
C GLU A 6 21.42 -9.55 2.72
N PHE A 7 20.16 -9.93 2.51
CA PHE A 7 19.35 -9.45 1.38
C PHE A 7 18.79 -8.03 1.55
N LEU A 8 18.90 -7.44 2.74
CA LEU A 8 18.38 -6.10 3.06
C LEU A 8 19.52 -5.09 3.30
N GLU A 9 20.78 -5.53 3.24
CA GLU A 9 21.95 -4.65 3.32
C GLU A 9 22.01 -3.83 2.01
N LEU A 10 21.58 -2.57 2.10
CA LEU A 10 21.71 -1.60 1.01
C LEU A 10 23.18 -1.49 0.64
N ASN A 11 23.50 -1.68 -0.65
CA ASN A 11 24.87 -1.50 -1.09
C ASN A 11 25.22 0.01 -1.06
N LYS A 12 26.52 0.34 -0.95
CA LYS A 12 26.96 1.75 -0.84
C LYS A 12 26.53 2.60 -2.04
N GLU A 13 26.46 1.99 -3.22
CA GLU A 13 26.09 2.64 -4.48
C GLU A 13 24.58 2.99 -4.53
N GLU A 14 23.72 2.11 -4.03
CA GLU A 14 22.28 2.32 -3.88
C GLU A 14 21.99 3.40 -2.84
N ALA A 15 22.72 3.40 -1.72
CA ALA A 15 22.61 4.43 -0.69
C ALA A 15 23.07 5.80 -1.21
N GLU A 16 24.17 5.85 -1.95
CA GLU A 16 24.66 7.07 -2.61
C GLU A 16 23.67 7.57 -3.67
N SER A 17 23.09 6.67 -4.45
CA SER A 17 22.06 6.98 -5.45
C SER A 17 20.82 7.61 -4.83
N VAL A 18 20.36 7.12 -3.67
CA VAL A 18 19.24 7.72 -2.93
C VAL A 18 19.64 9.06 -2.29
N SER A 19 20.88 9.18 -1.80
CA SER A 19 21.37 10.42 -1.17
C SER A 19 21.52 11.59 -2.15
N GLY A 20 21.77 11.31 -3.42
CA GLY A 20 21.86 12.30 -4.49
C GLY A 20 20.50 12.79 -4.99
N LEU A 21 19.40 12.13 -4.58
CA LEU A 21 18.05 12.60 -4.93
C LEU A 21 17.78 13.93 -4.23
N THR A 22 17.54 14.97 -5.02
CA THR A 22 16.99 16.23 -4.51
C THR A 22 15.51 16.03 -4.19
N ILE A 23 15.23 15.38 -3.06
CA ILE A 23 13.89 15.27 -2.51
C ILE A 23 13.62 16.61 -1.82
N HIS A 24 12.71 17.41 -2.40
CA HIS A 24 12.20 18.58 -1.71
C HIS A 24 11.48 18.07 -0.46
N PRO A 25 11.97 18.39 0.75
CA PRO A 25 11.38 17.83 1.96
C PRO A 25 9.94 18.32 2.04
N HIS A 26 9.00 17.38 1.90
CA HIS A 26 7.60 17.63 2.23
C HIS A 26 7.58 18.15 3.67
N ARG A 27 7.21 19.42 3.86
CA ARG A 27 7.07 19.99 5.20
C ARG A 27 5.94 19.22 5.87
N VAL A 28 6.30 18.35 6.81
CA VAL A 28 5.35 17.56 7.62
C VAL A 28 4.31 18.52 8.19
N GLY A 29 3.06 18.40 7.73
CA GLY A 29 1.94 19.26 8.16
C GLY A 29 1.65 20.52 7.33
N PHE A 30 2.36 20.78 6.21
CA PHE A 30 2.12 21.95 5.36
C PHE A 30 1.85 21.62 3.88
N GLU A 31 2.46 20.54 3.37
CA GLU A 31 2.20 20.05 2.01
C GLU A 31 1.87 18.56 2.10
N GLY A 32 0.77 18.15 1.49
CA GLY A 32 0.33 16.76 1.53
C GLY A 32 1.15 15.89 0.59
N SER A 33 1.70 14.77 1.06
CA SER A 33 2.48 13.88 0.19
C SER A 33 1.65 13.36 -1.00
N PHE A 34 2.30 12.88 -2.07
CA PHE A 34 1.61 12.27 -3.20
C PHE A 34 0.54 11.25 -2.75
N TYR A 35 0.89 10.39 -1.78
CA TYR A 35 0.01 9.39 -1.17
C TYR A 35 -1.06 9.96 -0.24
N GLU A 36 -0.82 11.11 0.37
CA GLU A 36 -1.74 11.75 1.33
C GLU A 36 -3.01 12.21 0.65
N ASP A 37 -2.93 12.77 -0.56
CA ASP A 37 -4.14 13.15 -1.31
C ASP A 37 -5.01 11.92 -1.62
N PHE A 38 -4.41 10.76 -1.92
CA PHE A 38 -5.16 9.50 -2.09
C PHE A 38 -5.71 8.97 -0.76
N ALA A 39 -4.89 9.02 0.30
CA ALA A 39 -5.27 8.51 1.60
C ALA A 39 -6.43 9.31 2.21
N VAL A 40 -6.44 10.64 2.02
CA VAL A 40 -7.45 11.53 2.60
C VAL A 40 -8.69 11.66 1.72
N ARG A 41 -8.57 11.63 0.38
CA ARG A 41 -9.72 11.86 -0.53
C ARG A 41 -10.28 10.59 -1.15
N GLY A 42 -9.44 9.59 -1.38
CA GLY A 42 -9.80 8.38 -2.12
C GLY A 42 -10.21 7.23 -1.23
N ILE A 43 -9.54 7.05 -0.09
CA ILE A 43 -9.78 5.94 0.85
C ILE A 43 -10.89 6.32 1.84
N ARG A 44 -11.91 5.47 1.93
CA ARG A 44 -12.95 5.51 2.96
C ARG A 44 -12.85 4.25 3.79
N VAL A 45 -12.70 4.39 5.09
CA VAL A 45 -12.63 3.26 6.01
C VAL A 45 -14.04 2.82 6.34
N ASP A 46 -14.39 1.59 5.99
CA ASP A 46 -15.74 1.05 6.20
C ASP A 46 -15.84 0.31 7.54
N ARG A 47 -14.82 -0.47 7.89
CA ARG A 47 -14.78 -1.24 9.14
C ARG A 47 -13.35 -1.44 9.63
N VAL A 48 -13.18 -1.35 10.95
CA VAL A 48 -11.90 -1.62 11.63
C VAL A 48 -12.14 -2.52 12.82
N GLU A 49 -11.39 -3.61 12.87
CA GLU A 49 -11.38 -4.57 13.96
C GLU A 49 -9.94 -5.03 14.25
N PRO A 50 -9.68 -5.62 15.44
CA PRO A 50 -8.38 -6.21 15.71
C PRO A 50 -7.98 -7.26 14.65
N GLY A 51 -6.99 -6.91 13.83
CA GLY A 51 -6.48 -7.79 12.78
C GLY A 51 -7.30 -7.80 11.48
N PHE A 52 -8.28 -6.90 11.33
CA PHE A 52 -9.06 -6.76 10.12
C PHE A 52 -9.39 -5.30 9.82
N VAL A 53 -9.23 -4.89 8.57
CA VAL A 53 -9.65 -3.58 8.09
C VAL A 53 -10.30 -3.75 6.72
N SER A 54 -11.42 -3.09 6.48
CA SER A 54 -11.99 -2.93 5.14
C SER A 54 -12.13 -1.46 4.80
N CYS A 55 -11.73 -1.12 3.58
CA CYS A 55 -11.82 0.22 3.04
C CYS A 55 -12.40 0.18 1.62
N THR A 56 -13.16 1.20 1.27
CA THR A 56 -13.54 1.49 -0.11
C THR A 56 -12.56 2.52 -0.67
N PHE A 57 -12.09 2.33 -1.89
CA PHE A 57 -11.26 3.28 -2.60
C PHE A 57 -11.89 3.65 -3.93
N LYS A 58 -12.19 4.94 -4.14
CA LYS A 58 -12.64 5.41 -5.45
C LYS A 58 -11.44 5.72 -6.33
N VAL A 59 -11.35 5.07 -7.47
CA VAL A 59 -10.19 5.17 -8.37
C VAL A 59 -10.17 6.56 -9.02
N PRO A 60 -9.17 7.40 -8.71
CA PRO A 60 -9.05 8.70 -9.35
C PRO A 60 -8.42 8.54 -10.75
N PRO A 61 -8.66 9.50 -11.67
CA PRO A 61 -8.16 9.44 -13.04
C PRO A 61 -6.64 9.25 -13.16
N ARG A 62 -5.89 9.72 -12.17
CA ARG A 62 -4.42 9.63 -12.12
C ARG A 62 -3.87 8.23 -11.82
N LEU A 63 -4.72 7.25 -11.50
CA LEU A 63 -4.32 5.85 -11.28
C LEU A 63 -4.78 4.90 -12.38
N THR A 64 -5.45 5.40 -13.41
CA THR A 64 -5.75 4.62 -14.61
C THR A 64 -4.67 4.86 -15.65
N LEU A 65 -4.07 3.79 -16.17
CA LEU A 65 -3.24 3.90 -17.36
C LEU A 65 -4.14 4.33 -18.53
N GLY A 66 -3.75 5.40 -19.22
CA GLY A 66 -4.49 5.97 -20.35
C GLY A 66 -4.79 4.94 -21.42
N GLN A 67 -5.82 5.21 -22.22
CA GLN A 67 -6.51 4.33 -23.18
C GLN A 67 -5.67 3.80 -24.38
N ASP A 68 -4.38 3.49 -24.21
CA ASP A 68 -3.50 3.02 -25.29
C ASP A 68 -2.56 1.90 -24.82
N TYR A 69 -3.04 0.66 -24.64
CA TYR A 69 -2.16 -0.51 -24.55
C TYR A 69 -2.81 -1.78 -25.12
N ASP A 70 -2.31 -2.21 -26.28
CA ASP A 70 -2.57 -3.47 -26.99
C ASP A 70 -1.91 -4.70 -26.33
N HIS A 71 -1.67 -4.69 -25.01
CA HIS A 71 -0.91 -5.76 -24.34
C HIS A 71 -1.55 -6.18 -23.01
N GLY A 72 -2.60 -7.00 -23.10
CA GLY A 72 -2.68 -8.28 -22.39
C GLY A 72 -2.70 -8.34 -20.86
N TYR A 73 -2.86 -7.23 -20.13
CA TYR A 73 -3.12 -7.29 -18.68
C TYR A 73 -4.62 -7.13 -18.41
N CYS A 74 -5.25 -8.28 -18.15
CA CYS A 74 -6.69 -8.47 -18.03
C CYS A 74 -7.23 -8.01 -16.67
N PHE A 75 -7.09 -6.73 -16.30
CA PHE A 75 -7.86 -6.11 -15.20
C PHE A 75 -7.91 -4.59 -15.42
N PHE A 76 -8.88 -4.12 -16.20
CA PHE A 76 -9.06 -2.68 -16.44
C PHE A 76 -9.77 -2.05 -15.24
N ILE A 77 -9.01 -1.45 -14.33
CA ILE A 77 -9.57 -0.54 -13.35
C ILE A 77 -9.92 0.77 -14.08
N GLN A 78 -11.20 1.16 -14.07
CA GLN A 78 -11.64 2.38 -14.73
C GLN A 78 -11.70 3.56 -13.75
N THR A 79 -11.68 4.76 -14.32
CA THR A 79 -11.83 5.99 -13.54
C THR A 79 -13.22 6.01 -12.93
N GLY A 80 -13.29 6.18 -11.62
CA GLY A 80 -14.55 6.23 -10.90
C GLY A 80 -15.02 4.89 -10.32
N ASP A 81 -14.37 3.77 -10.68
CA ASP A 81 -14.63 2.47 -10.06
C ASP A 81 -14.45 2.55 -8.54
N GLU A 82 -15.32 1.87 -7.81
CA GLU A 82 -15.15 1.65 -6.38
C GLU A 82 -14.45 0.31 -6.16
N LEU A 83 -13.30 0.36 -5.50
CA LEU A 83 -12.55 -0.83 -5.10
C LEU A 83 -12.79 -1.12 -3.63
N GLU A 84 -13.08 -2.38 -3.32
CA GLU A 84 -13.07 -2.89 -1.96
C GLU A 84 -11.66 -3.41 -1.64
N ILE A 85 -11.03 -2.84 -0.61
CA ILE A 85 -9.73 -3.23 -0.10
C ILE A 85 -9.91 -3.86 1.27
N ILE A 86 -9.58 -5.14 1.39
CA ILE A 86 -9.69 -5.89 2.64
C ILE A 86 -8.30 -6.30 3.08
N SER A 87 -7.94 -5.98 4.31
CA SER A 87 -6.72 -6.41 4.96
C SER A 87 -7.03 -7.29 6.16
N LYS A 88 -6.43 -8.48 6.22
CA LYS A 88 -6.56 -9.42 7.34
C LYS A 88 -5.20 -9.91 7.80
N VAL A 89 -4.94 -9.80 9.11
CA VAL A 89 -3.71 -10.33 9.72
C VAL A 89 -3.74 -11.85 9.71
N LEU A 90 -2.71 -12.45 9.12
CA LEU A 90 -2.52 -13.91 9.06
C LEU A 90 -1.77 -14.46 10.27
N GLY A 91 -0.91 -13.63 10.87
CA GLY A 91 -0.11 -14.06 12.02
C GLY A 91 0.77 -12.93 12.55
N ARG A 92 1.22 -13.10 13.79
CA ARG A 92 2.12 -12.16 14.47
C ARG A 92 3.26 -12.94 15.11
N ARG A 93 4.48 -12.41 15.03
CA ARG A 93 5.66 -12.94 15.71
C ARG A 93 6.51 -11.79 16.25
N GLY A 94 6.50 -11.60 17.57
CA GLY A 94 7.13 -10.43 18.19
C GLY A 94 6.55 -9.12 17.64
N GLY A 95 7.41 -8.23 17.16
CA GLY A 95 7.02 -6.97 16.51
C GLY A 95 6.55 -7.11 15.05
N TYR A 96 6.66 -8.30 14.45
CA TYR A 96 6.25 -8.55 13.07
C TYR A 96 4.79 -9.01 12.99
N ALA A 97 4.03 -8.47 12.04
CA ALA A 97 2.72 -8.95 11.64
C ALA A 97 2.64 -9.10 10.12
N GLY A 98 2.20 -10.27 9.66
CA GLY A 98 1.90 -10.50 8.25
C GLY A 98 0.41 -10.31 8.00
N ALA A 99 0.04 -9.55 6.99
CA ALA A 99 -1.34 -9.35 6.55
C ALA A 99 -1.53 -9.77 5.09
N LEU A 100 -2.68 -10.39 4.80
CA LEU A 100 -3.19 -10.58 3.45
C LEU A 100 -4.02 -9.36 3.07
N VAL A 101 -3.77 -8.81 1.90
CA VAL A 101 -4.52 -7.69 1.34
C VAL A 101 -5.17 -8.17 0.05
N LEU A 102 -6.48 -8.01 -0.04
CA LEU A 102 -7.28 -8.30 -1.22
C LEU A 102 -7.86 -7.00 -1.75
N VAL A 103 -7.81 -6.83 -3.07
CA VAL A 103 -8.41 -5.69 -3.77
C VAL A 103 -9.40 -6.24 -4.78
N ARG A 104 -10.66 -5.82 -4.66
CA ARG A 104 -11.76 -6.27 -5.51
C ARG A 104 -12.48 -5.10 -6.13
N ASN A 105 -13.03 -5.27 -7.32
CA ASN A 105 -14.04 -4.33 -7.82
C ASN A 105 -15.32 -4.53 -6.99
N LYS A 106 -15.86 -3.46 -6.42
CA LYS A 106 -17.02 -3.53 -5.53
C LYS A 106 -18.32 -3.80 -6.28
N GLU A 107 -18.43 -3.37 -7.53
CA GLU A 107 -19.61 -3.58 -8.37
C GLU A 107 -19.64 -4.99 -8.95
N THR A 108 -18.52 -5.44 -9.55
CA THR A 108 -18.47 -6.76 -10.20
C THR A 108 -18.15 -7.90 -9.22
N GLY A 109 -17.55 -7.59 -8.07
CA GLY A 109 -17.03 -8.58 -7.11
C GLY A 109 -15.75 -9.28 -7.55
N GLU A 110 -15.17 -8.88 -8.69
CA GLU A 110 -13.97 -9.48 -9.27
C GLU A 110 -12.71 -9.17 -8.44
N LEU A 111 -11.84 -10.17 -8.25
CA LEU A 111 -10.54 -9.99 -7.60
C LEU A 111 -9.54 -9.39 -8.58
N ILE A 112 -9.09 -8.18 -8.28
CA ILE A 112 -8.16 -7.40 -9.12
C ILE A 112 -6.72 -7.66 -8.70
N ALA A 113 -6.48 -7.70 -7.39
CA ALA A 113 -5.15 -7.92 -6.85
C ALA A 113 -5.21 -8.64 -5.50
N GLU A 114 -4.18 -9.46 -5.28
CA GLU A 114 -3.87 -10.06 -3.99
C GLU A 114 -2.42 -9.72 -3.64
N GLY A 115 -2.20 -9.33 -2.39
CA GLY A 115 -0.88 -8.99 -1.88
C GLY A 115 -0.69 -9.44 -0.44
N ARG A 116 0.57 -9.61 -0.04
CA ARG A 116 0.94 -9.81 1.37
C ARG A 116 1.73 -8.61 1.85
N HIS A 117 1.32 -8.03 2.96
CA HIS A 117 1.99 -6.89 3.55
C HIS A 117 2.61 -7.26 4.90
N SER A 118 3.87 -6.87 5.08
CA SER A 118 4.65 -7.10 6.30
C SER A 118 4.68 -5.82 7.11
N LEU A 119 4.11 -5.85 8.30
CA LEU A 119 4.06 -4.74 9.23
C LEU A 119 5.05 -5.00 10.35
N PHE A 120 5.96 -4.05 10.57
CA PHE A 120 6.93 -4.10 11.66
C PHE A 120 6.59 -3.00 12.66
N ALA A 121 6.20 -3.39 13.87
CA ALA A 121 5.98 -2.47 14.98
C ALA A 121 7.13 -2.62 16.00
N LYS A 122 7.67 -1.49 16.46
CA LYS A 122 8.46 -1.50 17.70
C LYS A 122 7.50 -1.85 18.84
N GLN A 123 7.86 -2.86 19.63
CA GLN A 123 7.12 -3.22 20.83
C GLN A 123 7.07 -1.98 21.71
N GLY A 124 5.88 -1.39 21.92
CA GLY A 124 5.73 -0.23 22.78
C GLY A 124 6.28 -0.57 24.17
N SER A 125 7.21 0.24 24.68
CA SER A 125 7.60 0.14 26.08
C SER A 125 6.31 0.28 26.90
N LYS A 126 6.05 -0.69 27.78
CA LYS A 126 5.00 -0.55 28.79
C LYS A 126 5.32 0.73 29.57
N LEU A 127 4.44 1.72 29.49
CA LEU A 127 4.30 2.74 30.53
C LEU A 127 3.60 2.11 31.73
#